data_AF-A0A822ZZP3-F1
#
_entry.id   AF-A0A822ZZP3-F1
#
_cell.length_a   1.000
_cell.length_b   1.000
_cell.length_c   1.000
_cell.angle_alpha   90.00
_cell.angle_beta   90.00
_cell.angle_gamma   90.00
#
_symmetry.space_group_name_H-M   'P 1'
#
loop_
_entity.id
_entity.type
_entity.pdbx_description
1 polymer ?
#
loop_
_entity_poly.entity_id
_entity_poly.type
_entity_poly.pdbx_seq_one_letter_code
_entity_poly.pdbx_strand_id
1 'polypeptide(L)' 'MHISPEVVEELGIYLVSFDRAGYGESDPNPKQTLQSTALDIEELADQLGLGSKFYVIGFSMGGQVIWT' A
#
# COMPACT_ATOMS: atom_id res chain seq x y z
N MET A 1 -2.81 5.34 -11.62
CA MET A 1 -1.48 5.82 -12.05
C MET A 1 -1.17 5.11 -13.35
N HIS A 2 -0.88 5.83 -14.43
CA HIS A 2 -0.48 5.19 -15.70
C HIS A 2 1.05 5.23 -15.79
N ILE A 3 1.68 4.09 -15.53
CA ILE A 3 3.12 3.89 -15.75
C ILE A 3 3.27 2.94 -16.93
N SER A 4 4.19 3.22 -17.85
CA SER A 4 4.41 2.34 -19.00
C SER A 4 4.93 0.98 -18.50
N PRO A 5 4.36 -0.15 -18.95
CA PRO A 5 4.85 -1.48 -18.58
C PRO A 5 6.34 -1.66 -18.89
N GLU A 6 6.82 -1.08 -19.99
CA GLU A 6 8.22 -1.12 -20.42
C GLU A 6 9.13 -0.48 -19.36
N VAL A 7 8.73 0.66 -18.78
CA VAL A 7 9.49 1.33 -17.70
C VAL A 7 9.51 0.50 -16.42
N VAL A 8 8.39 -0.15 -16.08
CA VAL A 8 8.30 -1.02 -14.89
C VAL A 8 9.25 -2.20 -15.02
N GLU A 9 9.26 -2.84 -16.19
CA GLU A 9 10.11 -3.98 -16.47
C GLU A 9 11.60 -3.58 -16.54
N GLU A 10 11.93 -2.51 -17.26
CA GLU A 10 13.31 -2.02 -17.41
C GLU A 10 13.95 -1.64 -16.06
N LEU A 11 13.17 -1.01 -15.17
CA LEU A 11 13.64 -0.59 -13.85
C LEU A 11 13.48 -1.67 -12.76
N GLY A 12 12.89 -2.83 -13.09
CA GLY A 12 12.62 -3.90 -12.12
C GLY A 12 11.70 -3.47 -10.98
N ILE A 13 10.73 -2.59 -11.27
CA ILE A 13 9.80 -2.06 -10.26
C ILE A 13 8.73 -3.11 -9.96
N TYR A 14 8.53 -3.41 -8.69
CA TYR A 14 7.39 -4.19 -8.21
C TYR A 14 6.35 -3.25 -7.60
N LEU A 15 5.18 -3.15 -8.22
CA LEU A 15 4.09 -2.28 -7.77
C LEU A 15 2.96 -3.13 -7.17
N VAL A 16 2.55 -2.81 -5.95
CA VAL A 16 1.45 -3.46 -5.24
C VAL A 16 0.47 -2.40 -4.75
N SER A 17 -0.82 -2.68 -4.89
CA SER A 17 -1.92 -1.91 -4.29
C SER A 17 -2.93 -2.87 -3.70
N PHE A 18 -3.57 -2.46 -2.61
CA PHE A 18 -4.60 -3.24 -1.93
C PHE A 18 -5.78 -2.33 -1.55
N ASP A 19 -6.94 -2.93 -1.34
CA ASP A 19 -8.09 -2.23 -0.81
C ASP A 19 -7.94 -2.07 0.71
N ARG A 20 -8.14 -0.85 1.22
CA ARG A 20 -8.09 -0.59 2.67
C ARG A 20 -9.33 -1.18 3.35
N ALA A 21 -9.23 -1.53 4.64
CA ALA A 21 -10.37 -1.99 5.42
C ALA A 21 -11.63 -1.12 5.22
N GLY A 22 -12.74 -1.76 4.81
CA GLY A 22 -14.01 -1.12 4.50
C GLY A 22 -14.15 -0.56 3.07
N TYR A 23 -13.18 -0.79 2.19
CA TYR A 23 -13.22 -0.41 0.78
C TYR A 23 -13.10 -1.64 -0.12
N GLY A 24 -13.66 -1.56 -1.33
CA GLY A 24 -13.52 -2.57 -2.36
C GLY A 24 -13.90 -3.96 -1.86
N GLU A 25 -12.96 -4.90 -1.94
CA GLU A 25 -13.13 -6.29 -1.48
C GLU A 25 -12.66 -6.55 -0.05
N SER A 26 -12.17 -5.53 0.66
CA SER A 26 -11.70 -5.69 2.04
C SER A 26 -12.81 -5.57 3.06
N ASP A 27 -12.77 -6.46 4.05
CA ASP A 27 -13.69 -6.44 5.19
C ASP A 27 -13.58 -5.11 5.98
N PRO A 28 -14.68 -4.61 6.56
CA PRO A 28 -14.63 -3.47 7.45
C PRO A 28 -13.89 -3.81 8.74
N ASN A 29 -13.07 -2.87 9.24
CA ASN A 29 -12.45 -2.95 10.56
C ASN A 29 -13.10 -1.93 11.52
N PRO A 30 -14.04 -2.34 12.39
CA PRO A 30 -14.69 -1.45 13.34
C PRO A 30 -13.75 -0.83 14.39
N LYS A 31 -12.53 -1.39 14.53
CA LYS A 31 -11.49 -0.91 15.45
C LYS A 31 -10.40 -0.13 14.73
N GLN A 32 -10.64 0.32 13.51
CA GLN A 32 -9.67 1.09 12.73
C GLN A 32 -9.19 2.31 13.52
N THR A 33 -7.88 2.50 13.56
CA THR A 33 -7.20 3.68 14.12
C THR A 33 -6.47 4.42 13.01
N LEU A 34 -5.89 5.58 13.32
CA LEU A 34 -5.03 6.30 12.38
C LEU A 34 -3.85 5.42 11.90
N GLN A 35 -3.31 4.58 12.78
CA GLN A 35 -2.15 3.72 12.49
C GLN A 35 -2.51 2.40 11.81
N SER A 36 -3.77 1.98 11.83
CA SER A 36 -4.16 0.64 11.36
C SER A 36 -3.73 0.38 9.91
N THR A 37 -3.88 1.36 9.03
CA THR A 37 -3.46 1.18 7.63
C THR A 37 -1.95 1.04 7.47
N ALA A 38 -1.17 1.71 8.30
CA ALA A 38 0.29 1.58 8.28
C ALA A 38 0.72 0.17 8.71
N LEU A 39 0.04 -0.40 9.71
CA LEU A 39 0.25 -1.79 10.13
C LEU A 39 -0.20 -2.78 9.06
N ASP A 40 -1.32 -2.54 8.38
CA ASP A 40 -1.77 -3.37 7.25
C ASP A 40 -0.73 -3.36 6.11
N ILE A 41 -0.10 -2.20 5.84
CA ILE A 41 0.99 -2.08 4.85
C ILE A 41 2.24 -2.86 5.29
N GLU A 42 2.62 -2.77 6.56
CA GLU A 42 3.75 -3.49 7.14
C GLU A 42 3.53 -5.01 7.04
N GLU A 43 2.38 -5.51 7.50
CA GLU A 43 2.02 -6.92 7.43
C GLU A 43 1.99 -7.42 5.99
N LEU A 44 1.41 -6.66 5.06
CA LEU A 44 1.39 -7.02 3.65
C LEU A 44 2.81 -7.08 3.06
N ALA A 45 3.68 -6.13 3.40
CA ALA A 45 5.06 -6.11 2.94
C ALA A 45 5.87 -7.31 3.47
N ASP A 46 5.65 -7.70 4.72
CA ASP A 46 6.26 -8.87 5.34
C ASP A 46 5.79 -10.17 4.65
N GLN A 47 4.48 -10.33 4.42
CA GLN A 47 3.93 -11.50 3.74
C GLN A 47 4.40 -11.64 2.29
N LEU A 48 4.61 -10.51 1.60
CA LEU A 48 5.15 -10.47 0.24
C LEU A 48 6.68 -10.58 0.20
N GLY A 49 7.37 -10.50 1.35
CA GLY A 49 8.82 -10.57 1.42
C GLY A 49 9.53 -9.38 0.75
N LEU A 50 8.97 -8.16 0.85
CA LEU A 50 9.53 -6.97 0.20
C LEU A 50 10.88 -6.51 0.80
N GLY A 51 11.27 -7.10 1.93
CA GLY A 51 12.51 -6.82 2.63
C GLY A 51 12.39 -5.65 3.59
N SER A 52 13.52 -5.20 4.13
CA SER A 52 13.56 -4.22 5.22
C SER A 52 13.30 -2.78 4.81
N LYS A 53 13.22 -2.49 3.50
CA LYS A 53 12.96 -1.15 2.96
C LYS A 53 12.13 -1.25 1.68
N PHE A 54 11.06 -0.48 1.64
CA PHE A 54 10.22 -0.28 0.46
C PHE A 54 9.69 1.16 0.45
N TYR A 55 9.08 1.56 -0.66
CA TYR A 55 8.57 2.91 -0.86
C TYR A 55 7.05 2.89 -0.90
N VAL A 56 6.42 3.87 -0.25
CA VAL A 56 4.97 4.03 -0.22
C VAL A 56 4.60 5.34 -0.90
N ILE A 57 3.59 5.31 -1.76
CA ILE A 57 3.11 6.48 -2.51
C ILE A 57 1.62 6.67 -2.20
N GLY A 58 1.23 7.89 -1.83
CA GLY A 58 -0.15 8.22 -1.53
C GLY A 58 -0.63 9.41 -2.31
N PHE A 59 -1.89 9.34 -2.73
CA PHE A 59 -2.56 10.40 -3.45
C PHE A 59 -3.85 10.77 -2.73
N SER A 60 -4.14 12.07 -2.63
CA SER A 60 -5.34 12.59 -1.96
C SER A 60 -5.44 12.05 -0.51
N MET A 61 -6.54 11.39 -0.14
CA MET A 61 -6.73 10.74 1.16
C MET A 61 -5.61 9.72 1.47
N GLY A 62 -5.06 9.04 0.46
CA GLY A 62 -3.91 8.15 0.65
C GLY A 62 -2.65 8.88 1.13
N GLY A 63 -2.49 10.16 0.80
CA GLY A 63 -1.39 10.97 1.33
C GLY A 63 -1.51 11.24 2.83
N GLN A 64 -2.74 11.47 3.31
CA GLN A 64 -2.99 11.61 4.76
C GLN A 64 -2.65 10.32 5.48
N VAL A 65 -3.10 9.19 4.93
CA VAL A 65 -2.91 7.84 5.50
C VAL A 65 -1.43 7.44 5.62
N ILE A 66 -0.55 7.90 4.72
CA ILE A 66 0.88 7.56 4.79
C ILE A 66 1.65 8.51 5.72
N TRP A 67 1.18 9.75 5.88
CA TRP A 67 1.90 10.76 6.66
C TRP A 67 1.64 10.70 8.17
N THR A 68 0.53 10.10 8.59
CA THR A 68 0.08 10.01 9.99
C THR A 68 0.34 8.65 10.62
#